data_AF-A0A8D2NLG2-F1
#
_entry.id   AF-A0A8D2NLG2-F1
#
_cell.length_a   1.000
_cell.length_b   1.000
_cell.length_c   1.000
_cell.angle_alpha   90.00
_cell.angle_beta   90.00
_cell.angle_gamma   90.00
#
_symmetry.space_group_name_H-M   'P 1'
#
loop_
_entity.id
_entity.type
_entity.pdbx_description
1 polymer ?
#
loop_
_entity_poly.entity_id
_entity_poly.type
_entity_poly.pdbx_seq_one_letter_code
_entity_poly.pdbx_strand_id
1 'polypeptide(L)'
;IHLIKDKDAIDDYLAKNIKGVSKQEAAAYRNSYKKNICIDMLRQGYHKSFSELLTLIQKWNAFREAAGPGSAIWHEKSLEEQPDKLDQLYHFLTGAEAAQRAGHYEKVYDNQLSLACSFSDPEDKWLRDYFYEQSYNTAQLVEIDGGKRKAQASVDMGLIQEERGHIMKAAELFEAFYRLTEGTAWKDKTGHTYTSLACHHLWRIYTLLADKMLENEEHQEAIKTLIKALKMAQEGGDIKMHGEAAYCLSLAYHFSGDHETALAVLITSLKSSHSFVILVAWAEHMQL
;
A
#
# COMPACT_ATOMS: atom_id res chain seq x y z
N ILE A 1 39.75 41.88 31.83
CA ILE A 1 38.71 41.08 32.52
C ILE A 1 38.26 41.87 33.73
N HIS A 2 37.17 42.64 33.60
CA HIS A 2 36.60 43.37 34.74
C HIS A 2 35.73 42.42 35.54
N LEU A 3 36.17 42.08 36.76
CA LEU A 3 35.36 41.34 37.72
C LEU A 3 34.28 42.26 38.27
N ILE A 4 33.03 42.04 37.87
CA ILE A 4 31.85 42.66 38.47
C ILE A 4 31.70 42.04 39.87
N LYS A 5 31.88 42.84 40.92
CA LYS A 5 31.86 42.40 42.32
C LYS A 5 30.55 42.69 43.04
N ASP A 6 29.66 43.49 42.45
CA ASP A 6 28.36 43.85 43.04
C ASP A 6 27.23 43.02 42.45
N LYS A 7 26.39 42.47 43.33
CA LYS A 7 25.24 41.62 42.98
C LYS A 7 24.26 42.31 42.04
N ASP A 8 23.98 43.59 42.27
CA ASP A 8 23.05 44.37 41.43
C ASP A 8 23.61 44.59 40.02
N ALA A 9 24.94 44.71 39.89
CA ALA A 9 25.62 44.83 38.60
C ALA A 9 25.71 43.48 37.86
N ILE A 10 25.69 42.35 38.59
CA ILE A 10 25.55 41.00 38.02
C ILE A 10 24.12 40.81 37.50
N ASP A 11 23.10 41.16 38.28
CA ASP A 11 21.70 41.00 37.89
C ASP A 11 21.34 41.88 36.66
N ASP A 12 21.83 43.13 36.60
CA ASP A 12 21.64 44.00 35.43
C ASP A 12 22.42 43.50 34.19
N TYR A 13 23.60 42.90 34.39
CA TYR A 13 24.37 42.25 33.32
C TYR A 13 23.66 40.99 32.80
N LEU A 14 23.09 40.16 33.67
CA LEU A 14 22.33 38.97 33.29
C LEU A 14 21.03 39.38 32.56
N ALA A 15 20.31 40.39 33.02
CA ALA A 15 19.10 40.87 32.37
C ALA A 15 19.35 41.47 30.98
N LYS A 16 20.49 42.16 30.78
CA LYS A 16 20.88 42.74 29.48
C LYS A 16 21.50 41.75 28.51
N ASN A 17 22.20 40.71 29.01
CA ASN A 17 22.99 39.80 28.17
C ASN A 17 22.44 38.38 28.08
N ILE A 18 21.55 37.97 28.99
CA ILE A 18 20.81 36.71 28.92
C ILE A 18 19.38 37.05 28.51
N LYS A 19 19.08 36.85 27.23
CA LYS A 19 17.70 36.88 26.74
C LYS A 19 16.94 35.76 27.47
N GLY A 20 16.08 36.13 28.42
CA GLY A 20 15.26 35.16 29.12
C GLY A 20 14.49 34.30 28.12
N VAL A 21 14.42 33.00 28.38
CA VAL A 21 13.70 32.03 27.55
C VAL A 21 12.24 32.50 27.44
N SER A 22 11.72 32.66 26.22
CA SER A 22 10.34 33.09 26.00
C SER A 22 9.36 32.10 26.64
N LYS A 23 8.12 32.53 26.95
CA LYS A 23 7.10 31.60 27.47
C LYS A 23 6.88 30.39 26.55
N GLN A 24 7.08 30.56 25.25
CA GLN A 24 6.98 29.48 24.26
C GLN A 24 8.16 28.51 24.34
N GLU A 25 9.39 29.03 24.38
CA GLU A 25 10.59 28.20 24.51
C GLU A 25 10.60 27.46 25.85
N ALA A 26 10.23 28.12 26.95
CA ALA A 26 10.16 27.51 28.28
C ALA A 26 9.07 26.42 28.35
N ALA A 27 7.96 26.58 27.61
CA ALA A 27 6.93 25.56 27.49
C ALA A 27 7.41 24.37 26.62
N ALA A 28 8.13 24.64 25.53
CA ALA A 28 8.69 23.61 24.67
C ALA A 28 9.62 22.65 25.44
N TYR A 29 10.45 23.18 26.36
CA TYR A 29 11.30 22.37 27.22
C TYR A 29 10.57 21.64 28.36
N ARG A 30 9.37 22.08 28.77
CA ARG A 30 8.61 21.50 29.90
C ARG A 30 7.58 20.45 29.47
N ASN A 31 7.10 20.54 28.24
CA ASN A 31 6.07 19.66 27.73
C ASN A 31 6.66 18.38 27.13
N SER A 32 5.87 17.30 27.11
CA SER A 32 6.23 16.13 26.30
C SER A 32 6.24 16.47 24.81
N TYR A 33 6.95 15.66 24.03
CA TYR A 33 7.06 15.85 22.59
C TYR A 33 5.70 15.89 21.89
N LYS A 34 4.86 14.88 22.14
CA LYS A 34 3.45 14.83 21.73
C LYS A 34 2.71 16.13 22.04
N LYS A 35 2.85 16.65 23.27
CA LYS A 35 2.14 17.85 23.70
C LYS A 35 2.58 19.09 22.92
N ASN A 36 3.87 19.22 22.60
CA ASN A 36 4.36 20.30 21.76
C ASN A 36 3.77 20.24 20.35
N ILE A 37 3.79 19.06 19.71
CA ILE A 37 3.16 18.84 18.40
C ILE A 37 1.67 19.20 18.42
N CYS A 38 0.92 18.73 19.43
CA CYS A 38 -0.50 19.05 19.55
C CYS A 38 -0.77 20.56 19.70
N ILE A 39 0.01 21.25 20.52
CA ILE A 39 -0.12 22.71 20.70
C ILE A 39 0.17 23.42 19.38
N ASP A 40 1.19 22.97 18.66
CA ASP A 40 1.59 23.59 17.41
C ASP A 40 0.56 23.40 16.29
N MET A 41 0.04 22.18 16.10
CA MET A 41 -1.07 21.88 15.19
C MET A 41 -2.26 22.82 15.45
N LEU A 42 -2.68 22.96 16.71
CA LEU A 42 -3.82 23.82 17.07
C LEU A 42 -3.54 25.30 16.85
N ARG A 43 -2.31 25.77 17.14
CA ARG A 43 -1.91 27.17 16.88
C ARG A 43 -1.93 27.52 15.41
N GLN A 44 -1.57 26.57 14.55
CA GLN A 44 -1.60 26.73 13.11
C GLN A 44 -2.99 26.45 12.48
N GLY A 45 -3.98 26.07 13.31
CA GLY A 45 -5.36 25.82 12.89
C GLY A 45 -5.60 24.43 12.27
N TYR A 46 -4.66 23.50 12.41
CA TYR A 46 -4.76 22.10 11.93
C TYR A 46 -5.53 21.21 12.92
N HIS A 47 -6.81 21.53 13.09
CA HIS A 47 -7.69 20.86 14.05
C HIS A 47 -8.08 19.45 13.61
N LYS A 48 -8.12 19.17 12.30
CA LYS A 48 -8.40 17.81 11.79
C LYS A 48 -7.18 16.92 11.98
N SER A 49 -5.98 17.38 11.61
CA SER A 49 -4.73 16.68 11.86
C SER A 49 -4.54 16.39 13.35
N PHE A 50 -4.84 17.36 14.22
CA PHE A 50 -4.83 17.17 15.68
C PHE A 50 -5.77 16.05 16.13
N SER A 51 -7.02 16.08 15.67
CA SER A 51 -8.04 15.10 16.05
C SER A 51 -7.69 13.70 15.54
N GLU A 52 -7.16 13.61 14.33
CA GLU A 52 -6.70 12.36 13.70
C GLU A 52 -5.51 11.77 14.46
N LEU A 53 -4.48 12.57 14.75
CA LEU A 53 -3.32 12.14 15.54
C LEU A 53 -3.76 11.57 16.90
N LEU A 54 -4.66 12.25 17.61
CA LEU A 54 -5.15 11.77 18.90
C LEU A 54 -5.92 10.46 18.77
N THR A 55 -6.74 10.33 17.73
CA THR A 55 -7.50 9.10 17.43
C THR A 55 -6.56 7.93 17.14
N LEU A 56 -5.50 8.16 16.37
CA LEU A 56 -4.50 7.13 16.03
C LEU A 56 -3.75 6.66 17.28
N ILE A 57 -3.34 7.59 18.13
CA ILE A 57 -2.70 7.28 19.42
C ILE A 57 -3.63 6.45 20.31
N GLN A 58 -4.91 6.82 20.41
CA GLN A 58 -5.90 6.06 21.18
C GLN A 58 -6.11 4.66 20.62
N LYS A 59 -6.22 4.52 19.29
CA LYS A 59 -6.35 3.21 18.64
C LYS A 59 -5.13 2.33 18.86
N TRP A 60 -3.91 2.89 18.79
CA TRP A 60 -2.68 2.15 19.09
C TRP A 60 -2.73 1.55 20.49
N ASN A 61 -3.06 2.38 21.49
CA ASN A 61 -3.15 1.94 22.88
C ASN A 61 -4.23 0.87 23.06
N ALA A 62 -5.39 1.04 22.42
CA ALA A 62 -6.45 0.03 22.46
C ALA A 62 -6.03 -1.31 21.82
N PHE A 63 -5.30 -1.29 20.70
CA PHE A 63 -4.75 -2.52 20.11
C PHE A 63 -3.73 -3.19 21.02
N ARG A 64 -2.85 -2.40 21.64
CA ARG A 64 -1.87 -2.89 22.60
C ARG A 64 -2.54 -3.55 23.79
N GLU A 65 -3.54 -2.89 24.37
CA GLU A 65 -4.34 -3.43 25.49
C GLU A 65 -5.08 -4.71 25.11
N ALA A 66 -5.72 -4.76 23.94
CA ALA A 66 -6.45 -5.93 23.46
C ALA A 66 -5.53 -7.13 23.17
N ALA A 67 -4.31 -6.90 22.67
CA ALA A 67 -3.34 -7.96 22.40
C ALA A 67 -2.68 -8.51 23.67
N GLY A 68 -2.65 -7.72 24.75
CA GLY A 68 -2.21 -8.13 26.07
C GLY A 68 -0.69 -8.28 26.24
N PRO A 69 -0.21 -8.55 27.48
CA PRO A 69 1.20 -8.42 27.88
C PRO A 69 2.23 -9.31 27.18
N GLY A 70 1.81 -10.37 26.51
CA GLY A 70 2.69 -11.31 25.81
C GLY A 70 2.82 -11.07 24.31
N SER A 71 2.17 -10.03 23.78
CA SER A 71 2.19 -9.70 22.36
C SER A 71 3.38 -8.83 21.98
N ALA A 72 3.82 -8.89 20.71
CA ALA A 72 4.91 -8.04 20.20
C ALA A 72 4.60 -6.54 20.41
N ILE A 73 3.39 -6.09 20.07
CA ILE A 73 2.94 -4.70 20.24
C ILE A 73 2.94 -4.24 21.71
N TRP A 74 2.85 -5.16 22.68
CA TRP A 74 2.97 -4.80 24.09
C TRP A 74 4.39 -4.37 24.46
N HIS A 75 5.40 -4.99 23.86
CA HIS A 75 6.80 -4.66 24.10
C HIS A 75 7.26 -3.42 23.34
N GLU A 76 6.52 -3.01 22.31
CA GLU A 76 6.73 -1.74 21.63
C GLU A 76 6.42 -0.53 22.52
N LYS A 77 7.19 0.54 22.31
CA LYS A 77 6.91 1.84 22.92
C LYS A 77 5.56 2.35 22.44
N SER A 78 4.83 3.09 23.28
CA SER A 78 3.60 3.74 22.80
C SER A 78 3.92 4.70 21.65
N LEU A 79 2.99 4.89 20.72
CA LEU A 79 3.14 5.87 19.63
C LEU A 79 3.51 7.27 20.16
N GLU A 80 3.07 7.61 21.37
CA GLU A 80 3.38 8.88 22.06
C GLU A 80 4.86 9.04 22.46
N GLU A 81 5.57 7.92 22.56
CA GLU A 81 6.96 7.81 23.03
C GLU A 81 7.94 7.54 21.88
N GLN A 82 7.46 7.63 20.63
CA GLN A 82 8.22 7.42 19.41
C GLN A 82 8.30 8.75 18.62
N PRO A 83 9.28 9.63 18.91
CA PRO A 83 9.38 10.96 18.30
C PRO A 83 9.42 10.93 16.77
N ASP A 84 10.15 9.98 16.18
CA ASP A 84 10.29 9.88 14.73
C ASP A 84 8.93 9.59 14.04
N LYS A 85 8.10 8.73 14.64
CA LYS A 85 6.74 8.44 14.14
C LYS A 85 5.81 9.63 14.34
N LEU A 86 5.93 10.32 15.48
CA LEU A 86 5.18 11.54 15.74
C LEU A 86 5.55 12.66 14.76
N ASP A 87 6.81 12.74 14.33
CA ASP A 87 7.26 13.72 13.32
C ASP A 87 6.69 13.43 11.94
N GLN A 88 6.70 12.16 11.52
CA GLN A 88 6.08 11.76 10.27
C GLN A 88 4.58 12.08 10.27
N LEU A 89 3.87 11.69 11.35
CA LEU A 89 2.45 12.00 11.52
C LEU A 89 2.21 13.50 11.50
N TYR A 90 2.97 14.28 12.27
CA TYR A 90 2.83 15.73 12.30
C TYR A 90 3.03 16.35 10.92
N HIS A 91 4.14 16.03 10.26
CA HIS A 91 4.50 16.61 8.97
C HIS A 91 3.44 16.31 7.89
N PHE A 92 3.10 15.04 7.70
CA PHE A 92 2.22 14.66 6.60
C PHE A 92 0.73 14.88 6.91
N LEU A 93 0.27 14.76 8.17
CA LEU A 93 -1.13 15.06 8.50
C LEU A 93 -1.43 16.55 8.31
N THR A 94 -0.53 17.43 8.75
CA THR A 94 -0.71 18.89 8.57
C THR A 94 -0.56 19.29 7.10
N GLY A 95 0.35 18.65 6.37
CA GLY A 95 0.47 18.80 4.91
C GLY A 95 -0.79 18.38 4.16
N ALA A 96 -1.38 17.24 4.53
CA ALA A 96 -2.64 16.76 3.97
C ALA A 96 -3.81 17.71 4.28
N GLU A 97 -3.96 18.17 5.53
CA GLU A 97 -5.03 19.13 5.87
C GLU A 97 -4.85 20.46 5.12
N ALA A 98 -3.62 20.99 5.02
CA ALA A 98 -3.33 22.19 4.26
C ALA A 98 -3.71 22.04 2.78
N ALA A 99 -3.32 20.93 2.15
CA ALA A 99 -3.66 20.61 0.77
C ALA A 99 -5.17 20.48 0.57
N GLN A 100 -5.87 19.82 1.51
CA GLN A 100 -7.32 19.67 1.46
C GLN A 100 -8.03 21.02 1.54
N ARG A 101 -7.58 21.93 2.43
CA ARG A 101 -8.12 23.30 2.51
C ARG A 101 -7.92 24.09 1.22
N ALA A 102 -6.85 23.81 0.48
CA ALA A 102 -6.57 24.40 -0.83
C ALA A 102 -7.27 23.69 -2.00
N GLY A 103 -8.00 22.60 -1.76
CA GLY A 103 -8.67 21.81 -2.81
C GLY A 103 -7.73 20.94 -3.65
N HIS A 104 -6.49 20.71 -3.18
CA HIS A 104 -5.45 19.96 -3.89
C HIS A 104 -5.43 18.48 -3.46
N TYR A 105 -6.42 17.70 -3.91
CA TYR A 105 -6.57 16.30 -3.53
C TYR A 105 -5.39 15.41 -3.94
N GLU A 106 -4.68 15.75 -5.02
CA GLU A 106 -3.46 15.06 -5.43
C GLU A 106 -2.38 15.14 -4.34
N LYS A 107 -2.26 16.29 -3.67
CA LYS A 107 -1.31 16.48 -2.57
C LYS A 107 -1.81 15.81 -1.29
N VAL A 108 -3.12 15.80 -1.04
CA VAL A 108 -3.69 15.04 0.09
C VAL A 108 -3.33 13.57 -0.06
N TYR A 109 -3.53 13.00 -1.26
CA TYR A 109 -3.14 11.64 -1.60
C TYR A 109 -1.65 11.41 -1.37
N ASP A 110 -0.79 12.28 -1.91
CA ASP A 110 0.67 12.12 -1.82
C ASP A 110 1.15 12.13 -0.35
N ASN A 111 0.55 12.95 0.52
CA ASN A 111 0.85 12.97 1.96
C ASN A 111 0.38 11.69 2.67
N GLN A 112 -0.85 11.21 2.38
CA GLN A 112 -1.38 9.97 2.96
C GLN A 112 -0.59 8.75 2.51
N LEU A 113 -0.23 8.67 1.23
CA LEU A 113 0.63 7.61 0.72
C LEU A 113 2.03 7.66 1.36
N SER A 114 2.57 8.86 1.58
CA SER A 114 3.87 9.00 2.26
C SER A 114 3.82 8.50 3.70
N LEU A 115 2.72 8.72 4.42
CA LEU A 115 2.49 8.12 5.74
C LEU A 115 2.40 6.59 5.66
N ALA A 116 1.65 6.04 4.71
CA ALA A 116 1.58 4.59 4.54
C ALA A 116 2.97 3.99 4.30
N CYS A 117 3.77 4.59 3.41
CA CYS A 117 5.12 4.12 3.11
C CYS A 117 6.12 4.31 4.27
N SER A 118 5.88 5.24 5.19
CA SER A 118 6.80 5.49 6.32
C SER A 118 6.64 4.48 7.46
N PHE A 119 5.52 3.77 7.51
CA PHE A 119 5.18 2.73 8.49
C PHE A 119 5.38 1.32 7.92
N SER A 120 6.63 0.94 7.65
CA SER A 120 6.95 -0.35 7.03
C SER A 120 7.08 -1.52 8.02
N ASP A 121 7.23 -1.24 9.31
CA ASP A 121 7.44 -2.28 10.33
C ASP A 121 6.19 -3.17 10.51
N PRO A 122 6.35 -4.47 10.80
CA PRO A 122 5.22 -5.38 11.00
C PRO A 122 4.22 -4.89 12.06
N GLU A 123 4.70 -4.28 13.14
CA GLU A 123 3.91 -3.76 14.26
C GLU A 123 3.06 -2.54 13.84
N ASP A 124 3.51 -1.79 12.83
CA ASP A 124 2.80 -0.64 12.29
C ASP A 124 1.79 -1.01 11.20
N LYS A 125 1.64 -2.30 10.88
CA LYS A 125 0.78 -2.77 9.78
C LYS A 125 -0.61 -2.14 9.81
N TRP A 126 -1.25 -2.06 10.98
CA TRP A 126 -2.59 -1.49 11.10
C TRP A 126 -2.61 0.01 10.73
N LEU A 127 -1.56 0.76 11.09
CA LEU A 127 -1.42 2.20 10.86
C LEU A 127 -1.10 2.46 9.38
N ARG A 128 -0.23 1.64 8.80
CA ARG A 128 0.04 1.62 7.36
C ARG A 128 -1.22 1.36 6.56
N ASP A 129 -1.97 0.30 6.88
CA ASP A 129 -3.20 -0.05 6.22
C ASP A 129 -4.24 1.07 6.32
N TYR A 130 -4.34 1.72 7.48
CA TYR A 130 -5.20 2.89 7.67
C TYR A 130 -4.88 4.00 6.67
N PHE A 131 -3.61 4.35 6.48
CA PHE A 131 -3.22 5.41 5.55
C PHE A 131 -3.35 5.00 4.09
N TYR A 132 -3.15 3.72 3.75
CA TYR A 132 -3.48 3.21 2.43
C TYR A 132 -4.99 3.34 2.14
N GLU A 133 -5.85 2.98 3.09
CA GLU A 133 -7.31 3.17 2.96
C GLU A 133 -7.68 4.65 2.78
N GLN A 134 -7.08 5.56 3.56
CA GLN A 134 -7.28 7.00 3.40
C GLN A 134 -6.84 7.47 2.00
N SER A 135 -5.65 7.04 1.56
CA SER A 135 -5.13 7.38 0.23
C SER A 135 -6.04 6.84 -0.88
N TYR A 136 -6.59 5.62 -0.74
CA TYR A 136 -7.52 5.04 -1.70
C TYR A 136 -8.80 5.88 -1.85
N ASN A 137 -9.37 6.32 -0.73
CA ASN A 137 -10.55 7.17 -0.73
C ASN A 137 -10.25 8.54 -1.37
N THR A 138 -9.13 9.16 -1.02
CA THR A 138 -8.72 10.44 -1.60
C THR A 138 -8.40 10.33 -3.09
N ALA A 139 -7.80 9.22 -3.55
CA ALA A 139 -7.48 9.01 -4.96
C ALA A 139 -8.73 9.07 -5.84
N GLN A 140 -9.89 8.65 -5.33
CA GLN A 140 -11.16 8.74 -6.07
C GLN A 140 -11.55 10.19 -6.42
N LEU A 141 -11.09 11.16 -5.63
CA LEU A 141 -11.35 12.59 -5.80
C LEU A 141 -10.33 13.29 -6.71
N VAL A 142 -9.25 12.60 -7.11
CA VAL A 142 -8.22 13.16 -8.00
C VAL A 142 -8.62 13.00 -9.45
N GLU A 143 -8.72 14.09 -10.20
CA GLU A 143 -9.13 14.07 -11.62
C GLU A 143 -8.00 14.50 -12.58
N ILE A 144 -6.93 15.09 -12.06
CA ILE A 144 -5.93 15.81 -12.87
C ILE A 144 -4.86 14.93 -13.52
N ASP A 145 -4.72 13.67 -13.11
CA ASP A 145 -3.60 12.80 -13.50
C ASP A 145 -4.01 11.63 -14.41
N GLY A 146 -5.18 11.73 -15.04
CA GLY A 146 -5.72 10.69 -15.91
C GLY A 146 -6.09 9.39 -15.18
N GLY A 147 -6.14 9.40 -13.84
CA GLY A 147 -6.46 8.22 -13.04
C GLY A 147 -5.23 7.45 -12.54
N LYS A 148 -4.02 7.98 -12.70
CA LYS A 148 -2.78 7.30 -12.29
C LYS A 148 -2.77 7.00 -10.79
N ARG A 149 -3.16 7.95 -9.95
CA ARG A 149 -3.27 7.73 -8.50
C ARG A 149 -4.40 6.78 -8.14
N LYS A 150 -5.53 6.80 -8.87
CA LYS A 150 -6.61 5.80 -8.70
C LYS A 150 -6.09 4.40 -8.95
N ALA A 151 -5.34 4.21 -10.04
CA ALA A 151 -4.74 2.93 -10.39
C ALA A 151 -3.79 2.44 -9.29
N GLN A 152 -2.87 3.30 -8.85
CA GLN A 152 -1.92 2.96 -7.79
C GLN A 152 -2.63 2.62 -6.47
N ALA A 153 -3.59 3.43 -6.06
CA ALA A 153 -4.33 3.15 -4.83
C ALA A 153 -5.18 1.88 -4.92
N SER A 154 -5.73 1.56 -6.10
CA SER A 154 -6.47 0.31 -6.33
C SER A 154 -5.59 -0.92 -6.13
N VAL A 155 -4.33 -0.93 -6.62
CA VAL A 155 -3.43 -2.07 -6.38
C VAL A 155 -3.00 -2.17 -4.92
N ASP A 156 -2.67 -1.04 -4.27
CA ASP A 156 -2.32 -1.02 -2.84
C ASP A 156 -3.47 -1.57 -1.98
N MET A 157 -4.70 -1.11 -2.25
CA MET A 157 -5.90 -1.59 -1.56
C MET A 157 -6.21 -3.05 -1.87
N GLY A 158 -5.96 -3.50 -3.11
CA GLY A 158 -6.15 -4.88 -3.54
C GLY A 158 -5.27 -5.85 -2.74
N LEU A 159 -4.00 -5.50 -2.56
CA LEU A 159 -3.05 -6.27 -1.74
C LEU A 159 -3.50 -6.36 -0.28
N ILE A 160 -3.98 -5.26 0.31
CA ILE A 160 -4.49 -5.25 1.69
C ILE A 160 -5.71 -6.18 1.84
N GLN A 161 -6.64 -6.16 0.87
CA GLN A 161 -7.81 -7.03 0.92
C GLN A 161 -7.44 -8.51 0.73
N GLU A 162 -6.46 -8.81 -0.11
CA GLU A 162 -5.91 -10.15 -0.29
C GLU A 162 -5.29 -10.66 1.01
N GLU A 163 -4.46 -9.86 1.67
CA GLU A 163 -3.86 -10.19 2.98
C GLU A 163 -4.90 -10.42 4.08
N ARG A 164 -6.04 -9.72 4.03
CA ARG A 164 -7.18 -9.92 4.95
C ARG A 164 -8.03 -11.14 4.60
N GLY A 165 -7.72 -11.84 3.51
CA GLY A 165 -8.46 -13.01 3.02
C GLY A 165 -9.74 -12.66 2.25
N HIS A 166 -10.00 -11.38 1.97
CA HIS A 166 -11.15 -10.92 1.19
C HIS A 166 -10.87 -11.03 -0.31
N ILE A 167 -10.69 -12.26 -0.80
CA ILE A 167 -10.17 -12.55 -2.15
C ILE A 167 -11.04 -11.94 -3.25
N MET A 168 -12.37 -12.02 -3.13
CA MET A 168 -13.29 -11.40 -4.09
C MET A 168 -13.12 -9.89 -4.16
N LYS A 169 -12.93 -9.23 -3.00
CA LYS A 169 -12.74 -7.79 -2.96
C LYS A 169 -11.40 -7.37 -3.55
N ALA A 170 -10.36 -8.16 -3.32
CA ALA A 170 -9.06 -7.97 -3.96
C ALA A 170 -9.16 -8.08 -5.48
N ALA A 171 -9.89 -9.08 -6.00
CA ALA A 171 -10.12 -9.24 -7.43
C ALA A 171 -10.80 -8.02 -8.06
N GLU A 172 -11.87 -7.49 -7.45
CA GLU A 172 -12.54 -6.27 -7.93
C GLU A 172 -11.57 -5.06 -8.01
N LEU A 173 -10.68 -4.93 -7.03
CA LEU A 173 -9.69 -3.85 -6.98
C LEU A 173 -8.61 -4.01 -8.05
N PHE A 174 -8.13 -5.24 -8.28
CA PHE A 174 -7.21 -5.53 -9.37
C PHE A 174 -7.85 -5.38 -10.75
N GLU A 175 -9.15 -5.68 -10.91
CA GLU A 175 -9.91 -5.42 -12.15
C GLU A 175 -10.09 -3.91 -12.40
N ALA A 176 -10.29 -3.13 -11.35
CA ALA A 176 -10.28 -1.66 -11.45
C ALA A 176 -8.90 -1.14 -11.86
N PHE A 177 -7.83 -1.67 -11.25
CA PHE A 177 -6.45 -1.35 -11.60
C PHE A 177 -6.15 -1.67 -13.07
N TYR A 178 -6.50 -2.87 -13.55
CA TYR A 178 -6.32 -3.26 -14.95
C TYR A 178 -7.00 -2.28 -15.92
N ARG A 179 -8.29 -1.99 -15.71
CA ARG A 179 -9.05 -1.05 -16.55
C ARG A 179 -8.47 0.35 -16.59
N LEU A 180 -7.93 0.85 -15.48
CA LEU A 180 -7.32 2.18 -15.41
C LEU A 180 -5.96 2.25 -16.14
N THR A 181 -5.31 1.11 -16.36
CA THR A 181 -3.94 1.05 -16.88
C THR A 181 -3.87 0.64 -18.34
N GLU A 182 -4.96 0.12 -18.89
CA GLU A 182 -5.08 -0.27 -20.29
C GLU A 182 -4.75 0.91 -21.22
N GLY A 183 -3.82 0.68 -22.16
CA GLY A 183 -3.36 1.71 -23.11
C GLY A 183 -2.46 2.80 -22.52
N THR A 184 -2.11 2.73 -21.23
CA THR A 184 -1.20 3.71 -20.59
C THR A 184 0.25 3.28 -20.68
N ALA A 185 1.18 4.25 -20.69
CA ALA A 185 2.62 3.99 -20.61
C ALA A 185 3.15 4.03 -19.15
N TRP A 186 2.26 3.92 -18.15
CA TRP A 186 2.64 4.05 -16.76
C TRP A 186 3.50 2.89 -16.29
N LYS A 187 4.53 3.22 -15.52
CA LYS A 187 5.47 2.27 -14.95
C LYS A 187 5.64 2.51 -13.46
N ASP A 188 5.92 1.44 -12.75
CA ASP A 188 6.26 1.47 -11.33
C ASP A 188 7.72 1.87 -11.12
N LYS A 189 8.17 1.89 -9.86
CA LYS A 189 9.56 2.22 -9.50
C LYS A 189 10.56 1.18 -10.03
N THR A 190 10.12 -0.04 -10.33
CA THR A 190 10.97 -1.13 -10.84
C THR A 190 11.05 -1.16 -12.38
N GLY A 191 10.24 -0.34 -13.06
CA GLY A 191 10.21 -0.20 -14.51
C GLY A 191 9.20 -1.10 -15.22
N HIS A 192 8.45 -1.93 -14.47
CA HIS A 192 7.35 -2.73 -15.01
C HIS A 192 6.17 -1.83 -15.34
N THR A 193 5.48 -2.13 -16.45
CA THR A 193 4.26 -1.40 -16.80
C THR A 193 3.14 -1.74 -15.83
N TYR A 194 2.29 -0.76 -15.52
CA TYR A 194 1.14 -1.00 -14.66
C TYR A 194 0.21 -2.07 -15.23
N THR A 195 0.05 -2.13 -16.56
CA THR A 195 -0.75 -3.17 -17.23
C THR A 195 -0.18 -4.57 -16.99
N SER A 196 1.14 -4.75 -17.13
CA SER A 196 1.77 -6.06 -16.86
C SER A 196 1.63 -6.46 -15.40
N LEU A 197 1.78 -5.51 -14.48
CA LEU A 197 1.57 -5.73 -13.05
C LEU A 197 0.11 -6.11 -12.74
N ALA A 198 -0.86 -5.45 -13.38
CA ALA A 198 -2.28 -5.74 -13.24
C ALA A 198 -2.60 -7.16 -13.75
N CYS A 199 -2.07 -7.56 -14.90
CA CYS A 199 -2.20 -8.93 -15.42
C CYS A 199 -1.66 -9.96 -14.43
N HIS A 200 -0.50 -9.69 -13.83
CA HIS A 200 0.10 -10.59 -12.84
C HIS A 200 -0.78 -10.75 -11.60
N HIS A 201 -1.27 -9.65 -11.02
CA HIS A 201 -2.18 -9.71 -9.87
C HIS A 201 -3.49 -10.41 -10.20
N LEU A 202 -4.08 -10.13 -11.37
CA LEU A 202 -5.33 -10.77 -11.79
C LEU A 202 -5.17 -12.26 -12.06
N TRP A 203 -4.09 -12.69 -12.72
CA TRP A 203 -3.79 -14.10 -12.88
C TRP A 203 -3.69 -14.81 -11.52
N ARG A 204 -2.92 -14.23 -10.57
CA ARG A 204 -2.74 -14.82 -9.24
C ARG A 204 -4.07 -14.93 -8.49
N ILE A 205 -4.83 -13.83 -8.42
CA ILE A 205 -6.06 -13.80 -7.63
C ILE A 205 -7.16 -14.69 -8.23
N TYR A 206 -7.25 -14.78 -9.57
CA TYR A 206 -8.20 -15.68 -10.23
C TYR A 206 -7.83 -17.15 -10.02
N THR A 207 -6.54 -17.48 -10.05
CA THR A 207 -6.09 -18.85 -9.74
C THR A 207 -6.48 -19.22 -8.31
N LEU A 208 -6.23 -18.32 -7.34
CA LEU A 208 -6.63 -18.52 -5.94
C LEU A 208 -8.15 -18.64 -5.75
N LEU A 209 -8.94 -17.86 -6.50
CA LEU A 209 -10.41 -17.98 -6.47
C LEU A 209 -10.88 -19.32 -7.04
N ALA A 210 -10.29 -19.75 -8.14
CA ALA A 210 -10.62 -21.02 -8.76
C ALA A 210 -10.27 -22.21 -7.85
N ASP A 211 -9.12 -22.16 -7.16
CA ASP A 211 -8.74 -23.20 -6.19
C ASP A 211 -9.80 -23.35 -5.09
N LYS A 212 -10.27 -22.22 -4.52
CA LYS A 212 -11.36 -22.23 -3.53
C LYS A 212 -12.69 -22.74 -4.10
N MET A 213 -13.00 -22.43 -5.36
CA MET A 213 -14.18 -22.96 -6.03
C MET A 213 -14.08 -24.48 -6.24
N LEU A 214 -12.89 -25.00 -6.58
CA LEU A 214 -12.65 -26.43 -6.71
C LEU A 214 -12.78 -27.16 -5.37
N GLU A 215 -12.29 -26.57 -4.27
CA GLU A 215 -12.50 -27.09 -2.90
C GLU A 215 -13.99 -27.21 -2.54
N ASN A 216 -14.83 -26.33 -3.09
CA ASN A 216 -16.29 -26.31 -2.90
C ASN A 216 -17.06 -27.11 -3.97
N GLU A 217 -16.39 -27.89 -4.83
CA GLU A 217 -16.99 -28.65 -5.93
C GLU A 217 -17.68 -27.78 -7.01
N GLU A 218 -17.38 -26.47 -7.06
CA GLU A 218 -17.92 -25.51 -8.02
C GLU A 218 -17.14 -25.53 -9.36
N HIS A 219 -16.97 -26.72 -9.95
CA HIS A 219 -16.07 -26.95 -11.09
C HIS A 219 -16.31 -26.02 -12.29
N GLN A 220 -17.57 -25.72 -12.61
CA GLN A 220 -17.91 -24.86 -13.75
C GLN A 220 -17.50 -23.40 -13.54
N GLU A 221 -17.65 -22.87 -12.32
CA GLU A 221 -17.22 -21.51 -12.00
C GLU A 221 -15.70 -21.42 -11.87
N ALA A 222 -15.06 -22.47 -11.34
CA ALA A 222 -13.60 -22.58 -11.32
C ALA A 222 -13.01 -22.52 -12.74
N ILE A 223 -13.57 -23.31 -13.68
CA ILE A 223 -13.13 -23.31 -15.09
C ILE A 223 -13.29 -21.93 -15.72
N LYS A 224 -14.45 -21.26 -15.54
CA LYS A 224 -14.66 -19.89 -16.03
C LYS A 224 -13.65 -18.91 -15.47
N THR A 225 -13.30 -19.04 -14.19
CA THR A 225 -12.33 -18.19 -13.52
C THR A 225 -10.90 -18.46 -14.01
N LEU A 226 -10.53 -19.72 -14.24
CA LEU A 226 -9.24 -20.11 -14.81
C LEU A 226 -9.08 -19.65 -16.26
N ILE A 227 -10.16 -19.59 -17.05
CA ILE A 227 -10.13 -18.96 -18.38
C ILE A 227 -9.76 -17.47 -18.28
N LYS A 228 -10.29 -16.74 -17.29
CA LYS A 228 -9.88 -15.35 -17.03
C LYS A 228 -8.40 -15.29 -16.64
N ALA A 229 -7.94 -16.18 -15.77
CA ALA A 229 -6.53 -16.25 -15.36
C ALA A 229 -5.60 -16.48 -16.56
N LEU A 230 -5.93 -17.42 -17.44
CA LEU A 230 -5.17 -17.72 -18.66
C LEU A 230 -5.10 -16.52 -19.61
N LYS A 231 -6.21 -15.80 -19.77
CA LYS A 231 -6.26 -14.57 -20.58
C LYS A 231 -5.30 -13.51 -20.03
N MET A 232 -5.36 -13.25 -18.72
CA MET A 232 -4.45 -12.29 -18.08
C MET A 232 -2.99 -12.74 -18.20
N ALA A 233 -2.74 -14.04 -18.08
CA ALA A 233 -1.40 -14.60 -18.25
C ALA A 233 -0.84 -14.35 -19.65
N GLN A 234 -1.67 -14.54 -20.69
CA GLN A 234 -1.32 -14.27 -22.07
C GLN A 234 -1.07 -12.77 -22.33
N GLU A 235 -1.94 -11.89 -21.83
CA GLU A 235 -1.81 -10.44 -21.99
C GLU A 235 -0.60 -9.86 -21.23
N GLY A 236 -0.25 -10.45 -20.08
CA GLY A 236 0.92 -10.07 -19.29
C GLY A 236 2.26 -10.41 -19.94
N GLY A 237 2.28 -11.30 -20.94
CA GLY A 237 3.47 -11.66 -21.72
C GLY A 237 4.49 -12.56 -20.99
N ASP A 238 4.17 -13.04 -19.79
CA ASP A 238 5.02 -13.97 -19.04
C ASP A 238 4.73 -15.42 -19.45
N ILE A 239 5.70 -16.04 -20.14
CA ILE A 239 5.59 -17.42 -20.65
C ILE A 239 5.39 -18.42 -19.51
N LYS A 240 6.05 -18.21 -18.36
CA LYS A 240 5.92 -19.10 -17.21
C LYS A 240 4.51 -19.00 -16.64
N MET A 241 4.02 -17.77 -16.45
CA MET A 241 2.66 -17.50 -15.99
C MET A 241 1.61 -18.11 -16.94
N HIS A 242 1.81 -18.00 -18.25
CA HIS A 242 0.92 -18.61 -19.25
C HIS A 242 0.90 -20.13 -19.17
N GLY A 243 2.06 -20.77 -19.02
CA GLY A 243 2.18 -22.22 -18.85
C GLY A 243 1.48 -22.73 -17.59
N GLU A 244 1.69 -22.05 -16.45
CA GLU A 244 1.04 -22.37 -15.18
C GLU A 244 -0.48 -22.22 -15.27
N ALA A 245 -0.98 -21.12 -15.84
CA ALA A 245 -2.42 -20.91 -16.02
C ALA A 245 -3.06 -21.98 -16.91
N ALA A 246 -2.40 -22.34 -18.01
CA ALA A 246 -2.90 -23.36 -18.93
C ALA A 246 -2.91 -24.76 -18.28
N TYR A 247 -1.90 -25.06 -17.46
CA TYR A 247 -1.84 -26.29 -16.69
C TYR A 247 -2.99 -26.38 -15.67
N CYS A 248 -3.22 -25.33 -14.88
CA CYS A 248 -4.33 -25.30 -13.91
C CYS A 248 -5.69 -25.46 -14.61
N LEU A 249 -5.93 -24.76 -15.73
CA LEU A 249 -7.15 -24.89 -16.51
C LEU A 249 -7.33 -26.31 -17.07
N SER A 250 -6.26 -26.91 -17.59
CA SER A 250 -6.26 -28.29 -18.09
C SER A 250 -6.63 -29.30 -17.00
N LEU A 251 -6.05 -29.16 -15.81
CA LEU A 251 -6.39 -30.00 -14.66
C LEU A 251 -7.87 -29.87 -14.30
N ALA A 252 -8.41 -28.65 -14.27
CA ALA A 252 -9.83 -28.44 -13.97
C ALA A 252 -10.75 -29.13 -14.98
N TYR A 253 -10.45 -29.05 -16.28
CA TYR A 253 -11.18 -29.81 -17.31
C TYR A 253 -11.02 -31.32 -17.19
N HIS A 254 -9.83 -31.79 -16.85
CA HIS A 254 -9.57 -33.21 -16.65
C HIS A 254 -10.43 -33.77 -15.50
N PHE A 255 -10.46 -33.07 -14.36
CA PHE A 255 -11.29 -33.46 -13.22
C PHE A 255 -12.80 -33.32 -13.47
N SER A 256 -13.22 -32.43 -14.38
CA SER A 256 -14.62 -32.35 -14.80
C SER A 256 -15.01 -33.41 -15.85
N GLY A 257 -14.08 -34.30 -16.26
CA GLY A 257 -14.31 -35.36 -17.24
C GLY A 257 -14.17 -34.93 -18.71
N ASP A 258 -13.79 -33.67 -18.99
CA ASP A 258 -13.58 -33.16 -20.34
C ASP A 258 -12.09 -33.28 -20.74
N HIS A 259 -11.68 -34.51 -21.00
CA HIS A 259 -10.28 -34.83 -21.30
C HIS A 259 -9.81 -34.28 -22.65
N GLU A 260 -10.72 -34.13 -23.62
CA GLU A 260 -10.39 -33.58 -24.94
C GLU A 260 -10.02 -32.10 -24.83
N THR A 261 -10.85 -31.30 -24.13
CA THR A 261 -10.56 -29.88 -23.90
C THR A 261 -9.31 -29.70 -23.05
N ALA A 262 -9.11 -30.53 -22.02
CA ALA A 262 -7.91 -30.51 -21.19
C ALA A 262 -6.62 -30.65 -22.02
N LEU A 263 -6.59 -31.59 -22.96
CA LEU A 263 -5.46 -31.80 -23.88
C LEU A 263 -5.30 -30.64 -24.87
N ALA A 264 -6.41 -30.13 -25.42
CA ALA A 264 -6.38 -29.02 -26.36
C ALA A 264 -5.77 -27.74 -25.76
N VAL A 265 -6.10 -27.44 -24.50
CA VAL A 265 -5.55 -26.29 -23.75
C VAL A 265 -4.02 -26.41 -23.63
N LEU A 266 -3.49 -27.58 -23.23
CA LEU A 266 -2.05 -27.80 -23.09
C LEU A 266 -1.30 -27.72 -24.42
N ILE A 267 -1.85 -28.34 -25.48
CA ILE A 267 -1.21 -28.30 -26.80
C ILE A 267 -1.15 -26.85 -27.30
N THR A 268 -2.19 -26.07 -27.07
CA THR A 268 -2.25 -24.67 -27.50
C THR A 268 -1.23 -23.81 -26.73
N SER A 269 -1.13 -23.98 -25.41
CA SER A 269 -0.16 -23.22 -24.59
C SER A 269 1.30 -23.59 -24.92
N LEU A 270 1.56 -24.85 -25.28
CA LEU A 270 2.88 -25.29 -25.72
C LEU A 270 3.26 -24.67 -27.06
N LYS A 271 2.31 -24.56 -28.00
CA LYS A 271 2.54 -23.92 -29.31
C LYS A 271 2.85 -22.42 -29.20
N SER A 272 2.25 -21.72 -28.24
CA SER A 272 2.53 -20.30 -27.98
C SER A 272 3.87 -20.08 -27.25
N SER A 273 4.37 -21.08 -26.52
CA SER A 273 5.71 -21.04 -25.94
C SER A 273 6.79 -21.24 -27.02
N HIS A 274 7.80 -20.35 -27.08
CA HIS A 274 8.88 -20.38 -28.08
C HIS A 274 9.61 -21.73 -28.21
N SER A 275 9.54 -22.57 -27.17
CA SER A 275 10.13 -23.92 -27.14
C SER A 275 9.56 -24.86 -28.21
N PHE A 276 8.28 -24.75 -28.58
CA PHE A 276 7.69 -25.58 -29.63
C PHE A 276 8.10 -25.11 -31.02
N VAL A 277 8.23 -23.81 -31.25
CA VAL A 277 8.73 -23.26 -32.52
C VAL A 277 10.17 -23.69 -32.77
N ILE A 278 11.00 -23.72 -31.73
CA ILE A 278 12.39 -24.21 -31.83
C ILE A 278 12.42 -25.73 -32.06
N LEU A 279 11.59 -26.52 -31.37
CA LEU A 279 11.52 -27.98 -31.55
C LEU A 279 10.98 -28.39 -32.93
N VAL A 280 9.98 -27.68 -33.46
CA VAL A 280 9.46 -27.88 -34.82
C VAL A 280 10.50 -27.45 -35.85
N ALA A 281 11.13 -26.28 -35.67
CA ALA A 281 12.21 -25.85 -36.56
C ALA A 281 13.40 -26.82 -36.54
N TRP A 282 13.76 -27.40 -35.38
CA TRP A 282 14.81 -28.42 -35.28
C TRP A 282 14.40 -29.76 -35.93
N ALA A 283 13.15 -30.18 -35.77
CA ALA A 283 12.62 -31.39 -36.39
C ALA A 283 12.50 -31.28 -37.92
N GLU A 284 12.10 -30.12 -38.43
CA GLU A 284 12.07 -29.82 -39.87
C GLU A 284 13.49 -29.73 -40.45
N HIS A 285 14.47 -29.20 -39.70
CA HIS A 285 15.87 -29.13 -40.14
C HIS A 285 16.60 -30.49 -40.11
N MET A 286 16.07 -31.50 -39.42
CA MET A 286 16.58 -32.88 -39.39
C MET A 286 15.93 -33.81 -40.42
N GLN A 287 14.98 -33.33 -41.22
CA GLN A 287 14.37 -34.09 -42.34
C GLN A 287 14.97 -33.77 -43.72
N LEU A 288 16.22 -33.26 -43.78
CA LEU A 288 17.03 -33.14 -45.00
C LEU A 288 18.15 -34.17 -45.05
#